data_AF-A0A2A2G0D6-F1
#
_entry.id   AF-A0A2A2G0D6-F1
#
_cell.length_a   1.000
_cell.length_b   1.000
_cell.length_c   1.000
_cell.angle_alpha   90.00
_cell.angle_beta   90.00
_cell.angle_gamma   90.00
#
_symmetry.space_group_name_H-M   'P 1'
#
loop_
_entity.id
_entity.type
_entity.pdbx_description
1 polymer ?
#
loop_
_entity_poly.entity_id
_entity_poly.type
_entity_poly.pdbx_seq_one_letter_code
_entity_poly.pdbx_strand_id
1 'polypeptide(L)'
;MHYRTPLDVIAIKFWCCRAYYPCHLCHEETAGHPAAQWPVEEQDAEAVLCGVCGHELSVREYLAVDGCPRCAARFNPGCALHADLYFEPAPRD
;
A
#
# COMPACT_ATOMS: atom_id res chain seq x y z
N MET A 1 12.20 1.62 -9.77
CA MET A 1 12.14 0.94 -8.45
C MET A 1 13.05 1.66 -7.48
N HIS A 2 12.42 2.41 -6.56
CA HIS A 2 13.07 3.36 -5.65
C HIS A 2 13.45 2.76 -4.31
N TYR A 3 12.69 1.78 -3.82
CA TYR A 3 13.01 0.99 -2.62
C TYR A 3 13.39 -0.43 -3.05
N ARG A 4 14.46 -1.01 -2.47
CA ARG A 4 15.09 -2.29 -2.94
C ARG A 4 15.62 -3.18 -1.83
N THR A 5 15.04 -3.10 -0.65
CA THR A 5 15.29 -4.03 0.44
C THR A 5 14.56 -5.35 0.20
N PRO A 6 14.98 -6.45 0.83
CA PRO A 6 14.22 -7.70 0.84
C PRO A 6 12.81 -7.59 1.44
N LEU A 7 12.47 -6.46 2.09
CA LEU A 7 11.17 -6.19 2.69
C LEU A 7 10.25 -5.36 1.77
N ASP A 8 10.77 -4.82 0.65
CA ASP A 8 10.01 -4.06 -0.34
C ASP A 8 9.21 -5.00 -1.26
N VAL A 9 8.31 -5.75 -0.63
CA VAL A 9 7.57 -6.86 -1.26
C VAL A 9 6.09 -6.57 -1.39
N ILE A 10 5.65 -5.31 -1.25
CA ILE A 10 4.26 -4.93 -1.46
C ILE A 10 4.09 -4.15 -2.76
N ALA A 11 2.88 -4.17 -3.32
CA ALA A 11 2.42 -3.18 -4.27
C ALA A 11 1.11 -2.56 -3.76
N ILE A 12 0.99 -1.24 -3.87
CA ILE A 12 -0.21 -0.49 -3.48
C ILE A 12 -1.09 -0.28 -4.71
N LYS A 13 -2.37 -0.64 -4.62
CA LYS A 13 -3.42 -0.27 -5.58
C LYS A 13 -3.78 1.20 -5.33
N PHE A 14 -3.52 2.10 -6.27
CA PHE A 14 -3.81 3.53 -6.07
C PHE A 14 -5.30 3.79 -6.29
N TRP A 15 -5.91 4.63 -5.45
CA TRP A 15 -7.36 4.90 -5.53
C TRP A 15 -7.75 5.59 -6.86
N CYS A 16 -6.92 6.52 -7.35
CA CYS A 16 -7.18 7.29 -8.56
C CYS A 16 -7.32 6.44 -9.85
N CYS A 17 -6.56 5.35 -9.98
CA CYS A 17 -6.49 4.57 -11.22
C CYS A 17 -6.70 3.06 -11.03
N ARG A 18 -6.80 2.60 -9.78
CA ARG A 18 -6.94 1.19 -9.39
C ARG A 18 -5.83 0.28 -9.93
N ALA A 19 -4.68 0.86 -10.30
CA ALA A 19 -3.49 0.15 -10.73
C ALA A 19 -2.49 -0.04 -9.57
N TYR A 20 -1.73 -1.12 -9.64
CA TYR A 20 -0.72 -1.46 -8.64
C TYR A 20 0.63 -0.83 -8.95
N TYR A 21 1.22 -0.18 -7.95
CA TYR A 21 2.58 0.35 -8.01
C TYR A 21 3.38 -0.06 -6.78
N PRO A 22 4.71 -0.29 -6.91
CA PRO A 22 5.55 -0.60 -5.76
C PRO A 22 5.69 0.56 -4.75
N CYS A 23 5.50 1.81 -5.18
CA CYS A 23 5.58 3.00 -4.35
C CYS A 23 4.97 4.25 -5.02
N HIS A 24 4.77 5.32 -4.25
CA HIS A 24 4.31 6.63 -4.74
C HIS A 24 5.19 7.24 -5.84
N LEU A 25 6.52 7.10 -5.75
CA LEU A 25 7.44 7.63 -6.77
C LEU A 25 7.28 6.91 -8.11
N CYS A 26 7.11 5.59 -8.09
CA CYS A 26 6.84 4.83 -9.32
C CYS A 26 5.51 5.25 -9.97
N HIS A 27 4.49 5.52 -9.16
CA HIS A 27 3.21 6.04 -9.65
C HIS A 27 3.39 7.44 -10.26
N GLU A 28 4.01 8.37 -9.53
CA GLU A 28 4.26 9.75 -9.98
C GLU A 28 5.00 9.81 -11.33
N GLU A 29 6.01 8.95 -11.52
CA GLU A 29 6.79 8.90 -12.76
C GLU A 29 6.02 8.38 -13.98
N THR A 30 4.96 7.59 -13.79
CA THR A 30 4.40 6.75 -14.88
C THR A 30 2.89 6.84 -15.07
N ALA A 31 2.13 7.28 -14.07
CA ALA A 31 0.67 7.32 -14.13
C ALA A 31 0.14 8.49 -14.97
N GLY A 32 0.92 9.56 -15.14
CA GLY A 32 0.51 10.75 -15.90
C GLY A 32 -0.58 11.59 -15.21
N HIS A 33 -0.88 11.30 -13.95
CA HIS A 33 -1.83 12.02 -13.11
C HIS A 33 -1.38 11.99 -11.64
N PRO A 34 -1.82 12.95 -10.80
CA PRO A 34 -1.51 12.91 -9.37
C PRO A 34 -2.09 11.66 -8.69
N ALA A 35 -1.45 11.25 -7.60
CA ALA A 35 -1.99 10.24 -6.71
C ALA A 35 -3.18 10.81 -5.92
N ALA A 36 -4.12 9.95 -5.58
CA ALA A 36 -5.19 10.25 -4.65
C ALA A 36 -5.28 9.13 -3.61
N GLN A 37 -5.59 9.50 -2.38
CA GLN A 37 -5.67 8.59 -1.25
C GLN A 37 -6.94 7.75 -1.33
N TRP A 38 -6.91 6.56 -0.73
CA TRP A 38 -8.14 5.84 -0.42
C TRP A 38 -8.91 6.58 0.67
N PRO A 39 -10.22 6.84 0.45
CA PRO A 39 -11.09 7.42 1.46
C PRO A 39 -11.14 6.57 2.72
N VAL A 40 -11.28 7.22 3.86
CA VAL A 40 -11.39 6.51 5.15
C VAL A 40 -12.58 5.54 5.18
N GLU A 41 -13.66 5.87 4.47
CA GLU A 41 -14.87 5.04 4.35
C GLU A 41 -14.65 3.78 3.49
N GLU A 42 -13.60 3.75 2.67
CA GLU A 42 -13.26 2.63 1.78
C GLU A 42 -12.09 1.78 2.31
N GLN A 43 -11.67 1.92 3.57
CA GLN A 43 -10.49 1.20 4.10
C GLN A 43 -10.64 -0.33 4.19
N ASP A 44 -11.85 -0.87 4.03
CA ASP A 44 -12.06 -2.33 3.95
C ASP A 44 -11.79 -2.87 2.53
N ALA A 45 -11.48 -2.02 1.55
CA ALA A 45 -11.14 -2.43 0.19
C ALA A 45 -9.72 -3.01 0.08
N GLU A 46 -9.60 -4.06 -0.73
CA GLU A 46 -8.32 -4.70 -1.08
C GLU A 46 -7.42 -3.73 -1.86
N ALA A 47 -6.39 -3.23 -1.19
CA ALA A 47 -5.55 -2.14 -1.70
C ALA A 47 -4.04 -2.44 -1.63
N VAL A 48 -3.62 -3.50 -0.94
CA VAL A 48 -2.20 -3.84 -0.81
C VAL A 48 -1.98 -5.29 -1.22
N LEU A 49 -1.15 -5.50 -2.23
CA LEU A 49 -0.78 -6.83 -2.72
C LEU A 49 0.55 -7.26 -2.09
N CYS A 50 0.58 -8.45 -1.50
CA CYS A 50 1.82 -9.13 -1.15
C CYS A 50 2.48 -9.72 -2.41
N GLY A 51 3.60 -9.15 -2.84
CA GLY A 51 4.40 -9.63 -3.96
C GLY A 51 5.07 -10.99 -3.75
N VAL A 52 5.09 -11.53 -2.53
CA VAL A 52 5.62 -12.88 -2.25
C VAL A 52 4.60 -13.96 -2.57
N CYS A 53 3.34 -13.80 -2.14
CA CYS A 53 2.33 -14.86 -2.25
C CYS A 53 1.06 -14.46 -3.02
N GLY A 54 0.97 -13.21 -3.48
CA GLY A 54 -0.16 -12.67 -4.22
C GLY A 54 -1.41 -12.40 -3.38
N HIS A 55 -1.35 -12.49 -2.05
CA HIS A 55 -2.50 -12.15 -1.21
C HIS A 55 -2.74 -10.64 -1.25
N GLU A 56 -3.96 -10.23 -1.55
CA GLU A 56 -4.42 -8.86 -1.35
C GLU A 56 -4.92 -8.68 0.09
N LEU A 57 -4.52 -7.58 0.72
CA LEU A 57 -4.97 -7.15 2.03
C LEU A 57 -5.83 -5.90 1.86
N SER A 58 -6.83 -5.74 2.71
CA SER A 58 -7.50 -4.45 2.88
C SER A 58 -6.55 -3.39 3.42
N VAL A 59 -6.89 -2.10 3.24
CA VAL A 59 -6.13 -0.99 3.85
C VAL A 59 -6.06 -1.18 5.37
N ARG A 60 -7.20 -1.50 6.00
CA ARG A 60 -7.30 -1.72 7.44
C ARG A 60 -6.39 -2.85 7.93
N GLU A 61 -6.38 -3.98 7.23
CA GLU A 61 -5.51 -5.11 7.60
C GLU A 61 -4.03 -4.75 7.44
N TYR A 62 -3.65 -4.14 6.32
CA TYR A 62 -2.26 -3.74 6.08
C TYR A 62 -1.73 -2.80 7.17
N LEU A 63 -2.55 -1.83 7.63
CA LEU A 63 -2.18 -0.91 8.71
C LEU A 63 -2.06 -1.58 10.08
N ALA A 64 -2.61 -2.79 10.26
CA ALA A 64 -2.64 -3.50 11.53
C ALA A 64 -1.56 -4.60 11.67
N VAL A 65 -0.80 -4.91 10.62
CA VAL A 65 0.17 -6.01 10.59
C VAL A 65 1.56 -5.55 10.17
N ASP A 66 2.60 -6.27 10.59
CA ASP A 66 4.00 -6.04 10.18
C ASP A 66 4.49 -7.02 9.09
N GLY A 67 3.58 -7.86 8.60
CA GLY A 67 3.85 -8.84 7.56
C GLY A 67 2.59 -9.45 6.99
N CYS A 68 2.73 -10.21 5.91
CA CYS A 68 1.61 -10.85 5.23
C CYS A 68 0.98 -11.92 6.13
N PRO A 69 -0.33 -11.84 6.45
CA PRO A 69 -1.00 -12.83 7.31
C PRO A 69 -1.07 -14.21 6.65
N ARG A 70 -0.88 -14.29 5.33
CA ARG A 70 -0.94 -15.55 4.57
C ARG A 70 0.40 -16.28 4.48
N CYS A 71 1.51 -15.59 4.25
CA CYS A 71 2.81 -16.21 4.02
C CYS A 71 3.90 -15.81 5.02
N ALA A 72 3.58 -14.96 6.00
CA ALA A 72 4.49 -14.43 7.01
C ALA A 72 5.67 -13.62 6.46
N ALA A 73 5.67 -13.26 5.16
CA ALA A 73 6.66 -12.34 4.61
C ALA A 73 6.57 -10.99 5.33
N ARG A 74 7.69 -10.52 5.86
CA ARG A 74 7.75 -9.23 6.57
C ARG A 74 7.62 -8.07 5.59
N PHE A 75 6.87 -7.04 5.99
CA PHE A 75 6.75 -5.80 5.24
C PHE A 75 7.80 -4.79 5.68
N ASN A 76 8.17 -3.87 4.79
CA ASN A 76 9.11 -2.81 5.11
C ASN A 76 8.45 -1.79 6.06
N PRO A 77 8.96 -1.57 7.28
CA PRO A 77 8.43 -0.55 8.19
C PRO A 77 8.49 0.87 7.60
N GLY A 78 9.45 1.12 6.71
CA GLY A 78 9.55 2.39 5.98
C GLY A 78 8.37 2.63 5.02
N CYS A 79 7.75 1.58 4.48
CA CYS A 79 6.53 1.73 3.67
C CYS A 79 5.33 2.18 4.52
N ALA A 80 5.25 1.76 5.78
CA ALA A 80 4.21 2.20 6.70
C ALA A 80 4.33 3.68 7.07
N LEU A 81 5.55 4.25 7.07
CA LEU A 81 5.77 5.69 7.28
C LEU A 81 5.19 6.57 6.16
N HIS A 82 4.90 5.98 5.00
CA HIS A 82 4.30 6.66 3.85
C HIS A 82 2.81 6.35 3.71
N ALA A 83 2.18 5.73 4.72
CA ALA A 83 0.77 5.34 4.65
C ALA A 83 -0.16 6.53 4.33
N ASP A 84 0.19 7.71 4.84
CA ASP A 84 -0.50 8.97 4.55
C ASP A 84 -0.39 9.42 3.09
N LEU A 85 0.52 8.89 2.28
CA LEU A 85 0.53 9.15 0.83
C LEU A 85 -0.49 8.30 0.07
N TYR A 86 -1.01 7.24 0.68
CA TYR A 86 -1.88 6.26 0.03
C TYR A 86 -3.30 6.22 0.62
N PHE A 87 -3.43 6.50 1.92
CA PHE A 87 -4.65 6.28 2.69
C PHE A 87 -4.96 7.50 3.52
N GLU A 88 -6.23 7.93 3.53
CA GLU A 88 -6.67 8.94 4.48
C GLU A 88 -6.52 8.41 5.91
N PRO A 89 -6.04 9.23 6.86
CA PRO A 89 -5.96 8.83 8.25
C PRO A 89 -7.37 8.57 8.80
N ALA A 90 -7.51 7.56 9.66
CA ALA A 90 -8.74 7.41 10.42
C ALA A 90 -9.02 8.70 11.22
N PRO A 91 -10.28 9.13 11.36
CA PRO A 91 -10.62 10.29 12.19
C PRO A 91 -10.02 10.10 13.59
N ARG A 92 -9.41 11.16 14.11
CA ARG A 92 -8.93 11.19 15.48
C ARG A 92 -10.15 11.44 16.37
N ASP A 93 -10.40 10.52 17.30
CA ASP A 93 -11.35 10.70 18.40
C ASP A 93 -10.94 11.87 19.33
#